data_AF-A0A7C7ZSM2-F1
#
_entry.id   AF-A0A7C7ZSM2-F1
#
_cell.length_a   1.000
_cell.length_b   1.000
_cell.length_c   1.000
_cell.angle_alpha   90.00
_cell.angle_beta   90.00
_cell.angle_gamma   90.00
#
_symmetry.space_group_name_H-M   'P 1'
#
loop_
_entity.id
_entity.type
_entity.pdbx_description
1 polymer ?
#
loop_
_entity_poly.entity_id
_entity_poly.type
_entity_poly.pdbx_seq_one_letter_code
_entity_poly.pdbx_strand_id
1 'polypeptide(L)'
;MSKQLYDIMRCADGATRACKLVDGVLIDPSLEVVEKEKKEEKEKPKKVISIQDRLQGKVEDFISAVEGQVDDFVDSNYKMKYNPYNHLADIGCKAAHARKMRPFYVDCYNELVDVYNKDDEYYIEAWSHLKPKYHKLMMDFYGNIVDDLDRIIKNSTAQRKPRKKKTLSATRLVKALKYQPEFNDLKLVSVNPEKIIGANELWVYNTKYNRIGVYHAVNSNRGLSVKGCTIQHFDEDESVQKTARKPKDTLSVLTKRSLKKQLNNMKTRELKMTGRINAQTILLGVF
;
A
#
# COMPACT_ATOMS: atom_id res chain seq x y z
N MET A 1 10.69 -7.13 80.44
CA MET A 1 9.65 -6.77 79.46
C MET A 1 9.44 -5.27 79.52
N SER A 2 9.99 -4.50 78.59
CA SER A 2 9.83 -3.04 78.54
C SER A 2 8.39 -2.70 78.16
N LYS A 3 7.71 -1.91 78.99
CA LYS A 3 6.35 -1.42 78.70
C LYS A 3 6.42 -0.53 77.44
N GLN A 4 5.65 -0.88 76.43
CA GLN A 4 5.50 -0.05 75.24
C GLN A 4 4.82 1.27 75.65
N LEU A 5 5.46 2.40 75.34
CA LEU A 5 4.94 3.73 75.62
C LEU A 5 4.04 4.17 74.46
N TYR A 6 2.86 4.68 74.79
CA TYR A 6 1.91 5.23 73.82
C TYR A 6 1.62 6.67 74.23
N ASP A 7 1.48 7.55 73.25
CA ASP A 7 1.10 8.94 73.47
C ASP A 7 0.04 9.37 72.44
N ILE A 8 -0.75 10.38 72.77
CA ILE A 8 -1.91 10.79 71.97
C ILE A 8 -1.45 11.79 70.92
N MET A 9 -1.67 11.46 69.64
CA MET A 9 -1.39 12.35 68.52
C MET A 9 -2.61 12.44 67.61
N ARG A 10 -2.78 13.59 66.96
CA ARG A 10 -3.74 13.77 65.88
C ARG A 10 -3.14 13.23 64.59
N CYS A 11 -3.71 12.14 64.10
CA CYS A 11 -3.30 11.45 62.89
C CYS A 11 -3.65 12.26 61.62
N ALA A 12 -3.02 11.93 60.50
CA ALA A 12 -3.19 12.58 59.19
C ALA A 12 -4.61 12.41 58.62
N ASP A 13 -5.35 11.38 59.06
CA ASP A 13 -6.78 11.19 58.78
C ASP A 13 -7.69 12.12 59.60
N GLY A 14 -7.12 12.95 60.48
CA GLY A 14 -7.82 13.94 61.30
C GLY A 14 -8.30 13.42 62.66
N ALA A 15 -8.17 12.11 62.94
CA ALA A 15 -8.59 11.49 64.19
C ALA A 15 -7.49 11.52 65.25
N THR A 16 -7.84 11.75 66.52
CA THR A 16 -6.89 11.61 67.64
C THR A 16 -6.83 10.17 68.13
N ARG A 17 -5.65 9.55 68.06
CA ARG A 17 -5.44 8.15 68.47
C ARG A 17 -4.18 8.03 69.34
N ALA A 18 -4.17 7.03 70.21
CA ALA A 18 -2.97 6.65 70.96
C ALA A 18 -2.00 5.94 70.01
N CYS A 19 -0.93 6.63 69.61
CA CYS A 19 0.07 6.14 68.67
C CYS A 19 1.29 5.60 69.42
N LYS A 20 1.96 4.60 68.84
CA LYS A 20 3.14 3.96 69.45
C LYS A 20 4.32 4.93 69.41
N LEU A 21 5.00 5.09 70.54
CA LEU A 21 6.26 5.83 70.65
C LEU A 21 7.42 4.84 70.46
N VAL A 22 8.13 4.93 69.35
CA VAL A 22 9.33 4.13 69.06
C VAL A 22 10.49 5.10 68.86
N ASP A 23 11.56 4.95 69.64
CA ASP A 23 12.78 5.79 69.58
C ASP A 23 12.53 7.31 69.64
N GLY A 24 11.53 7.73 70.44
CA GLY A 24 11.20 9.14 70.66
C GLY A 24 10.34 9.78 69.55
N VAL A 25 9.91 9.02 68.55
CA VAL A 25 9.05 9.50 67.46
C VAL A 25 7.70 8.74 67.48
N LEU A 26 6.60 9.49 67.41
CA LEU A 26 5.26 8.91 67.26
C LEU A 26 5.03 8.48 65.81
N ILE A 27 4.67 7.21 65.61
CA ILE A 27 4.38 6.66 64.28
C ILE A 27 2.88 6.76 64.02
N ASP A 28 2.50 7.51 62.98
CA ASP A 28 1.11 7.64 62.54
C ASP A 28 0.76 6.57 61.48
N PRO A 29 -0.11 5.60 61.81
CA PRO A 29 -0.50 4.52 60.90
C PRO A 29 -1.39 4.98 59.73
N SER A 30 -1.95 6.19 59.78
CA SER A 30 -2.87 6.70 58.74
C SER A 30 -2.17 7.38 57.57
N LEU A 31 -0.88 7.74 57.71
CA LEU A 31 -0.07 8.34 56.64
C LEU A 31 0.03 7.43 55.41
N GLU A 32 0.18 6.12 55.61
CA GLU A 32 0.27 5.16 54.49
C GLU A 32 -1.01 5.08 53.66
N VAL A 33 -2.18 5.33 54.27
CA VAL A 33 -3.48 5.28 53.59
C VAL A 33 -3.68 6.54 52.75
N VAL A 34 -3.38 7.71 53.31
CA VAL A 34 -3.44 9.00 52.59
C VAL A 34 -2.43 9.05 51.44
N GLU A 35 -1.25 8.45 51.61
CA GLU A 35 -0.28 8.34 50.53
C GLU A 35 -0.71 7.38 49.41
N LYS A 36 -1.43 6.30 49.74
CA LYS A 36 -2.01 5.37 48.75
C LYS A 36 -3.14 6.03 47.96
N GLU A 37 -4.05 6.74 48.63
CA GLU A 37 -5.12 7.49 47.95
C GLU A 37 -4.56 8.59 47.03
N LYS A 38 -3.53 9.33 47.47
CA LYS A 38 -2.84 10.32 46.63
C LYS A 38 -2.07 9.71 45.45
N LYS A 39 -1.67 8.44 45.53
CA LYS A 39 -1.03 7.72 44.42
C LYS A 39 -2.06 7.21 43.42
N GLU A 40 -3.18 6.67 43.88
CA GLU A 40 -4.28 6.22 43.01
C GLU A 40 -4.95 7.38 42.25
N GLU A 41 -5.07 8.57 42.86
CA GLU A 41 -5.65 9.73 42.17
C GLU A 41 -4.75 10.27 41.03
N LYS A 42 -3.43 10.05 41.13
CA LYS A 42 -2.45 10.43 40.10
C LYS A 42 -2.37 9.45 38.93
N GLU A 43 -2.95 8.25 39.05
CA GLU A 43 -2.81 7.16 38.09
C GLU A 43 -4.03 6.96 37.18
N LYS A 44 -4.91 7.97 37.06
CA LYS A 44 -5.93 7.96 36.00
C LYS A 44 -5.22 7.95 34.62
N PRO A 45 -5.46 6.94 33.76
CA PRO A 45 -4.76 6.84 32.49
C PRO A 45 -5.09 8.05 31.62
N LYS A 46 -4.06 8.78 31.17
CA LYS A 46 -4.21 9.86 30.20
C LYS A 46 -4.91 9.30 28.97
N LYS A 47 -6.10 9.82 28.62
CA LYS A 47 -6.84 9.39 27.42
C LYS A 47 -5.92 9.51 26.20
N VAL A 48 -5.49 8.38 25.63
CA VAL A 48 -4.67 8.35 24.42
C VAL A 48 -5.59 8.67 23.25
N ILE A 49 -5.64 9.95 22.87
CA ILE A 49 -6.42 10.42 21.73
C ILE A 49 -5.87 9.74 20.47
N SER A 50 -6.75 9.05 19.73
CA SER A 50 -6.39 8.34 18.51
C SER A 50 -5.87 9.33 17.45
N ILE A 51 -5.01 8.84 16.55
CA ILE A 51 -4.53 9.64 15.41
C ILE A 51 -5.72 10.09 14.55
N GLN A 52 -6.80 9.30 14.48
CA GLN A 52 -8.02 9.66 13.76
C GLN A 52 -8.79 10.81 14.43
N ASP A 53 -8.86 10.81 15.76
CA ASP A 53 -9.52 11.86 16.54
C ASP A 53 -8.75 13.18 16.44
N ARG A 54 -7.40 13.11 16.45
CA ARG A 54 -6.56 14.31 16.20
C ARG A 54 -6.73 14.84 14.79
N LEU A 55 -6.88 13.97 13.82
CA LEU A 55 -7.16 14.37 12.43
C LEU A 55 -8.53 15.03 12.33
N GLN A 56 -9.52 14.50 13.06
CA GLN A 56 -10.88 15.05 13.09
C GLN A 56 -10.93 16.43 13.76
N GLY A 57 -10.29 16.60 14.93
CA GLY A 57 -10.22 17.91 15.57
C GLY A 57 -9.58 18.98 14.69
N LYS A 58 -8.53 18.63 13.92
CA LYS A 58 -7.97 19.57 12.93
C LYS A 58 -8.91 19.87 11.76
N VAL A 59 -9.77 18.93 11.38
CA VAL A 59 -10.79 19.19 10.35
C VAL A 59 -11.83 20.16 10.91
N GLU A 60 -12.23 20.01 12.17
CA GLU A 60 -13.13 20.95 12.85
C GLU A 60 -12.53 22.36 12.93
N ASP A 61 -11.24 22.49 13.25
CA ASP A 61 -10.53 23.78 13.21
C ASP A 61 -10.58 24.42 11.81
N PHE A 62 -10.41 23.60 10.75
CA PHE A 62 -10.48 24.09 9.37
C PHE A 62 -11.89 24.44 8.93
N ILE A 63 -12.90 23.68 9.37
CA ILE A 63 -14.31 24.02 9.15
C ILE A 63 -14.60 25.37 9.82
N SER A 64 -14.21 25.55 11.08
CA SER A 64 -14.41 26.82 11.79
C SER A 64 -13.76 28.02 11.07
N ALA A 65 -12.56 27.84 10.50
CA ALA A 65 -11.90 28.88 9.72
C ALA A 65 -12.64 29.20 8.40
N VAL A 66 -13.22 28.20 7.74
CA VAL A 66 -14.01 28.39 6.51
C VAL A 66 -15.37 29.01 6.83
N GLU A 67 -16.04 28.57 7.90
CA GLU A 67 -17.31 29.16 8.38
C GLU A 67 -17.12 30.63 8.75
N GLY A 68 -16.00 31.01 9.37
CA GLY A 68 -15.71 32.43 9.61
C GLY A 68 -15.68 33.26 8.32
N GLN A 69 -15.27 32.67 7.20
CA GLN A 69 -15.32 33.34 5.89
C GLN A 69 -16.74 33.33 5.28
N VAL A 70 -17.60 32.37 5.65
CA VAL A 70 -19.03 32.37 5.31
C VAL A 70 -19.71 33.54 6.03
N ASP A 71 -19.44 33.73 7.33
CA ASP A 71 -19.97 34.84 8.12
C ASP A 71 -19.50 36.20 7.57
N ASP A 72 -18.20 36.35 7.29
CA ASP A 72 -17.65 37.54 6.64
C ASP A 72 -18.33 37.82 5.28
N PHE A 73 -18.68 36.77 4.53
CA PHE A 73 -19.40 36.89 3.27
C PHE A 73 -20.83 37.42 3.47
N VAL A 74 -21.55 36.96 4.50
CA VAL A 74 -22.87 37.49 4.89
C VAL A 74 -22.76 38.95 5.30
N ASP A 75 -21.82 39.28 6.18
CA ASP A 75 -21.60 40.63 6.72
C ASP A 75 -21.18 41.63 5.64
N SER A 76 -20.43 41.17 4.63
CA SER A 76 -20.06 41.96 3.45
C SER A 76 -21.22 42.24 2.48
N ASN A 77 -22.45 41.84 2.83
CA ASN A 77 -23.62 41.86 1.97
C ASN A 77 -23.38 41.06 0.66
N TYR A 78 -22.76 39.88 0.79
CA TYR A 78 -22.55 38.91 -0.28
C TYR A 78 -21.70 39.43 -1.44
N LYS A 79 -20.74 40.33 -1.15
CA LYS A 79 -19.86 40.95 -2.15
C LYS A 79 -18.41 40.47 -2.06
N MET A 80 -18.03 39.84 -0.96
CA MET A 80 -16.67 39.35 -0.76
C MET A 80 -16.36 38.24 -1.78
N LYS A 81 -15.19 38.36 -2.43
CA LYS A 81 -14.65 37.31 -3.30
C LYS A 81 -13.76 36.41 -2.46
N TYR A 82 -14.29 35.26 -2.09
CA TYR A 82 -13.54 34.25 -1.35
C TYR A 82 -12.83 33.30 -2.33
N ASN A 83 -11.57 32.97 -2.04
CA ASN A 83 -10.80 31.97 -2.77
C ASN A 83 -10.47 30.80 -1.81
N PRO A 84 -11.36 29.79 -1.73
CA PRO A 84 -11.20 28.67 -0.80
C PRO A 84 -9.87 27.92 -0.99
N TYR A 85 -9.41 27.75 -2.24
CA TYR A 85 -8.17 27.03 -2.53
C TYR A 85 -6.95 27.64 -1.84
N ASN A 86 -6.76 28.96 -1.96
CA ASN A 86 -5.61 29.65 -1.37
C ASN A 86 -5.70 29.67 0.16
N HIS A 87 -6.88 29.99 0.71
CA HIS A 87 -7.09 30.04 2.15
C HIS A 87 -6.81 28.67 2.81
N LEU A 88 -7.34 27.60 2.23
CA LEU A 88 -7.11 26.24 2.71
C LEU A 88 -5.65 25.80 2.52
N ALA A 89 -4.98 26.24 1.46
CA ALA A 89 -3.56 25.97 1.27
C ALA A 89 -2.70 26.68 2.33
N ASP A 90 -3.01 27.93 2.68
CA ASP A 90 -2.29 28.74 3.67
C ASP A 90 -2.45 28.19 5.08
N ILE A 91 -3.66 27.74 5.43
CA ILE A 91 -3.94 27.05 6.71
C ILE A 91 -3.27 25.65 6.76
N GLY A 92 -2.79 25.14 5.63
CA GLY A 92 -2.10 23.85 5.54
C GLY A 92 -3.03 22.65 5.41
N CYS A 93 -4.22 22.85 4.83
CA CYS A 93 -5.18 21.78 4.54
C CYS A 93 -4.60 20.82 3.49
N LYS A 94 -4.30 19.59 3.94
CA LYS A 94 -3.89 18.49 3.07
C LYS A 94 -5.11 17.74 2.51
N ALA A 95 -4.92 17.00 1.42
CA ALA A 95 -5.98 16.20 0.80
C ALA A 95 -6.69 15.20 1.74
N ALA A 96 -6.06 14.78 2.85
CA ALA A 96 -6.72 13.94 3.84
C ALA A 96 -7.79 14.71 4.65
N HIS A 97 -7.54 15.98 4.95
CA HIS A 97 -8.48 16.86 5.62
C HIS A 97 -9.60 17.27 4.65
N ALA A 98 -9.23 17.68 3.43
CA ALA A 98 -10.20 18.03 2.39
C ALA A 98 -11.22 16.91 2.11
N ARG A 99 -10.78 15.63 2.08
CA ARG A 99 -11.68 14.48 1.93
C ARG A 99 -12.70 14.32 3.06
N LYS A 100 -12.32 14.67 4.29
CA LYS A 100 -13.21 14.60 5.46
C LYS A 100 -14.14 15.80 5.56
N MET A 101 -13.70 16.95 5.03
CA MET A 101 -14.45 18.20 5.05
C MET A 101 -15.49 18.29 3.92
N ARG A 102 -15.20 17.65 2.78
CA ARG A 102 -16.08 17.63 1.60
C ARG A 102 -17.54 17.23 1.88
N PRO A 103 -17.85 16.15 2.62
CA PRO A 103 -19.25 15.75 2.86
C PRO A 103 -20.07 16.86 3.50
N PHE A 104 -19.52 17.52 4.53
CA PHE A 104 -20.18 18.63 5.22
C PHE A 104 -20.59 19.75 4.25
N TYR A 105 -19.67 20.22 3.41
CA TYR A 105 -19.97 21.29 2.45
C TYR A 105 -20.85 20.86 1.28
N VAL A 106 -20.83 19.57 0.92
CA VAL A 106 -21.76 19.01 -0.07
C VAL A 106 -23.17 18.97 0.50
N ASP A 107 -23.34 18.62 1.78
CA ASP A 107 -24.64 18.60 2.44
C ASP A 107 -25.20 20.04 2.50
N CYS A 108 -24.41 21.03 2.94
CA CYS A 108 -24.81 22.45 2.92
C CYS A 108 -25.19 22.96 1.51
N TYR A 109 -24.45 22.54 0.49
CA TYR A 109 -24.77 22.89 -0.90
C TYR A 109 -26.09 22.27 -1.36
N ASN A 110 -26.32 20.98 -1.07
CA ASN A 110 -27.53 20.27 -1.46
C ASN A 110 -28.78 20.84 -0.75
N GLU A 111 -28.68 21.17 0.53
CA GLU A 111 -29.78 21.82 1.27
C GLU A 111 -30.23 23.11 0.55
N LEU A 112 -29.29 23.93 0.07
CA LEU A 112 -29.61 25.16 -0.65
C LEU A 112 -30.14 24.92 -2.07
N VAL A 113 -29.73 23.83 -2.72
CA VAL A 113 -30.32 23.39 -3.99
C VAL A 113 -31.78 23.01 -3.81
N ASP A 114 -32.09 22.26 -2.75
CA ASP A 114 -33.46 21.84 -2.43
C ASP A 114 -34.34 23.04 -2.07
N VAL A 115 -33.80 24.04 -1.36
CA VAL A 115 -34.47 25.34 -1.11
C VAL A 115 -34.74 26.09 -2.42
N TYR A 116 -33.77 26.10 -3.34
CA TYR A 116 -33.92 26.78 -4.63
C TYR A 116 -34.99 26.13 -5.51
N ASN A 117 -35.02 24.79 -5.56
CA ASN A 117 -36.02 24.03 -6.30
C ASN A 117 -37.39 23.98 -5.62
N LYS A 118 -37.42 24.28 -4.31
CA LYS A 118 -38.58 24.15 -3.42
C LYS A 118 -39.05 22.70 -3.24
N ASP A 119 -38.10 21.77 -3.22
CA ASP A 119 -38.38 20.33 -3.14
C ASP A 119 -38.70 19.88 -1.71
N ASP A 120 -38.23 20.61 -0.69
CA ASP A 120 -38.40 20.28 0.73
C ASP A 120 -38.90 21.48 1.55
N GLU A 121 -40.07 21.33 2.17
CA GLU A 121 -40.72 22.35 3.00
C GLU A 121 -39.91 22.69 4.27
N TYR A 122 -39.19 21.72 4.85
CA TYR A 122 -38.40 21.92 6.07
C TYR A 122 -37.16 22.78 5.81
N TYR A 123 -36.48 22.55 4.69
CA TYR A 123 -35.32 23.38 4.34
C TYR A 123 -35.72 24.79 3.95
N ILE A 124 -36.87 24.98 3.28
CA ILE A 124 -37.40 26.31 2.98
C ILE A 124 -37.68 27.08 4.27
N GLU A 125 -38.23 26.44 5.30
CA GLU A 125 -38.45 27.04 6.61
C GLU A 125 -37.11 27.41 7.28
N ALA A 126 -36.15 26.49 7.30
CA ALA A 126 -34.83 26.71 7.91
C ALA A 126 -34.10 27.91 7.29
N TRP A 127 -34.19 28.06 5.97
CA TRP A 127 -33.53 29.12 5.21
C TRP A 127 -34.41 30.37 4.99
N SER A 128 -35.62 30.42 5.56
CA SER A 128 -36.58 31.52 5.39
C SER A 128 -36.09 32.88 5.91
N HIS A 129 -35.09 32.89 6.80
CA HIS A 129 -34.45 34.09 7.32
C HIS A 129 -33.67 34.87 6.25
N LEU A 130 -33.27 34.21 5.15
CA LEU A 130 -32.59 34.83 4.01
C LEU A 130 -33.56 35.16 2.88
N LYS A 131 -33.30 36.28 2.18
CA LYS A 131 -34.06 36.62 0.97
C LYS A 131 -33.69 35.66 -0.17
N PRO A 132 -34.61 35.35 -1.11
CA PRO A 132 -34.36 34.43 -2.24
C PRO A 132 -33.12 34.75 -3.10
N LYS A 133 -32.78 36.04 -3.22
CA LYS A 133 -31.57 36.49 -3.92
C LYS A 133 -30.28 35.97 -3.27
N TYR A 134 -30.28 35.87 -1.94
CA TYR A 134 -29.13 35.47 -1.15
C TYR A 134 -28.98 33.95 -1.05
N HIS A 135 -30.07 33.18 -1.19
CA HIS A 135 -30.00 31.71 -1.31
C HIS A 135 -29.11 31.28 -2.47
N LYS A 136 -29.29 31.91 -3.65
CA LYS A 136 -28.47 31.62 -4.82
C LYS A 136 -26.99 31.97 -4.59
N LEU A 137 -26.72 33.11 -3.96
CA LEU A 137 -25.35 33.56 -3.68
C LEU A 137 -24.64 32.63 -2.68
N MET A 138 -25.36 32.08 -1.70
CA MET A 138 -24.80 31.08 -0.79
C MET A 138 -24.61 29.71 -1.44
N MET A 139 -25.55 29.29 -2.29
CA MET A 139 -25.41 28.07 -3.06
C MET A 139 -24.14 28.13 -3.93
N ASP A 140 -23.92 29.25 -4.63
CA ASP A 140 -22.71 29.47 -5.43
C ASP A 140 -21.44 29.49 -4.55
N PHE A 141 -21.51 30.05 -3.33
CA PHE A 141 -20.38 30.10 -2.39
C PHE A 141 -19.97 28.70 -1.92
N TYR A 142 -20.92 27.88 -1.46
CA TYR A 142 -20.64 26.50 -1.05
C TYR A 142 -20.22 25.63 -2.23
N GLY A 143 -20.80 25.84 -3.42
CA GLY A 143 -20.36 25.18 -4.65
C GLY A 143 -18.88 25.45 -4.95
N ASN A 144 -18.44 26.70 -4.84
CA ASN A 144 -17.03 27.06 -5.01
C ASN A 144 -16.11 26.39 -3.98
N ILE A 145 -16.55 26.27 -2.72
CA ILE A 145 -15.80 25.55 -1.67
C ILE A 145 -15.64 24.07 -2.04
N VAL A 146 -16.73 23.40 -2.44
CA VAL A 146 -16.71 21.98 -2.83
C VAL A 146 -15.76 21.76 -4.03
N ASP A 147 -15.84 22.62 -5.04
CA ASP A 147 -15.00 22.52 -6.24
C ASP A 147 -13.50 22.68 -5.91
N ASP A 148 -13.16 23.65 -5.06
CA ASP A 148 -11.77 23.87 -4.64
C ASP A 148 -11.25 22.75 -3.72
N LEU A 149 -12.11 22.16 -2.89
CA LEU A 149 -11.75 20.95 -2.13
C LEU A 149 -11.43 19.78 -3.06
N ASP A 150 -12.24 19.56 -4.09
CA ASP A 150 -11.98 18.53 -5.10
C ASP A 150 -10.69 18.82 -5.89
N ARG A 151 -10.38 20.09 -6.14
CA ARG A 151 -9.11 20.51 -6.74
C ARG A 151 -7.91 20.18 -5.84
N ILE A 152 -7.97 20.46 -4.54
CA ILE A 152 -6.92 20.09 -3.57
C ILE A 152 -6.70 18.57 -3.56
N ILE A 153 -7.78 17.79 -3.59
CA ILE A 153 -7.71 16.32 -3.60
C ILE A 153 -7.03 15.83 -4.88
N LYS A 154 -7.40 16.35 -6.05
CA LYS A 154 -6.84 15.97 -7.36
C LYS A 154 -5.36 16.36 -7.49
N ASN A 155 -4.97 17.54 -7.02
CA ASN A 155 -3.56 17.97 -7.06
C ASN A 155 -2.65 17.05 -6.23
N SER A 156 -3.13 16.57 -5.08
CA SER A 156 -2.37 15.67 -4.22
C SER A 156 -2.14 14.27 -4.81
N THR A 157 -3.09 13.76 -5.61
CA THR A 157 -2.91 12.46 -6.27
C THR A 157 -1.96 12.55 -7.46
N ALA A 158 -2.03 13.65 -8.22
CA ALA A 158 -1.16 13.88 -9.38
C ALA A 158 0.33 14.03 -9.00
N GLN A 159 0.64 14.62 -7.83
CA GLN A 159 2.02 14.78 -7.36
C GLN A 159 2.70 13.47 -6.93
N ARG A 160 1.97 12.35 -6.81
CA ARG A 160 2.58 11.07 -6.40
C ARG A 160 3.34 10.46 -7.57
N LYS A 161 4.68 10.54 -7.52
CA LYS A 161 5.55 9.89 -8.51
C LYS A 161 5.24 8.38 -8.58
N PRO A 162 4.97 7.83 -9.78
CA PRO A 162 4.71 6.40 -9.92
C PRO A 162 5.93 5.61 -9.45
N ARG A 163 5.68 4.53 -8.69
CA ARG A 163 6.74 3.72 -8.11
C ARG A 163 7.55 3.07 -9.24
N LYS A 164 8.85 3.36 -9.29
CA LYS A 164 9.78 2.68 -10.21
C LYS A 164 9.78 1.18 -9.91
N LYS A 165 9.41 0.35 -10.90
CA LYS A 165 9.47 -1.11 -10.76
C LYS A 165 10.93 -1.54 -10.66
N LYS A 166 11.26 -2.32 -9.63
CA LYS A 166 12.59 -2.95 -9.52
C LYS A 166 12.72 -4.06 -10.56
N THR A 167 13.92 -4.26 -11.10
CA THR A 167 14.23 -5.43 -11.93
C THR A 167 14.00 -6.70 -11.10
N LEU A 168 13.37 -7.69 -11.73
CA LEU A 168 13.10 -8.98 -11.08
C LEU A 168 14.40 -9.79 -11.03
N SER A 169 14.65 -10.49 -9.92
CA SER A 169 15.78 -11.43 -9.84
C SER A 169 15.56 -12.63 -10.78
N ALA A 170 16.64 -13.30 -11.17
CA ALA A 170 16.60 -14.46 -12.06
C ALA A 170 15.66 -15.56 -11.53
N THR A 171 15.77 -15.89 -10.25
CA THR A 171 14.90 -16.85 -9.56
C THR A 171 13.41 -16.48 -9.67
N ARG A 172 13.09 -15.19 -9.57
CA ARG A 172 11.69 -14.72 -9.63
C ARG A 172 11.12 -14.75 -11.05
N LEU A 173 11.95 -14.54 -12.06
CA LEU A 173 11.57 -14.64 -13.47
C LEU A 173 11.28 -16.08 -13.88
N VAL A 174 12.07 -17.02 -13.36
CA VAL A 174 12.01 -18.45 -13.72
C VAL A 174 11.02 -19.24 -12.87
N LYS A 175 10.52 -18.70 -11.75
CA LYS A 175 9.60 -19.38 -10.82
C LYS A 175 8.40 -20.08 -11.48
N ALA A 176 7.90 -19.55 -12.58
CA ALA A 176 6.72 -20.08 -13.29
C ALA A 176 7.08 -20.96 -14.51
N LEU A 177 8.36 -21.21 -14.77
CA LEU A 177 8.82 -22.05 -15.87
C LEU A 177 8.51 -23.51 -15.55
N LYS A 178 7.79 -24.18 -16.44
CA LYS A 178 7.53 -25.62 -16.36
C LYS A 178 8.59 -26.34 -17.19
N TYR A 179 9.32 -27.26 -16.56
CA TYR A 179 10.30 -28.12 -17.21
C TYR A 179 10.35 -29.47 -16.50
N GLN A 180 10.93 -30.47 -17.14
CA GLN A 180 11.14 -31.80 -16.58
C GLN A 180 12.53 -31.84 -15.91
N PRO A 181 12.62 -32.11 -14.59
CA PRO A 181 13.90 -32.08 -13.88
C PRO A 181 14.82 -33.24 -14.28
N GLU A 182 14.27 -34.45 -14.43
CA GLU A 182 15.02 -35.66 -14.75
C GLU A 182 14.22 -36.57 -15.70
N PHE A 183 14.94 -37.33 -16.53
CA PHE A 183 14.38 -38.34 -17.41
C PHE A 183 15.22 -39.61 -17.40
N ASN A 184 14.72 -40.61 -16.67
CA ASN A 184 15.44 -41.83 -16.36
C ASN A 184 15.72 -42.70 -17.60
N ASP A 185 14.81 -42.72 -18.58
CA ASP A 185 14.91 -43.58 -19.77
C ASP A 185 16.17 -43.28 -20.62
N LEU A 186 16.62 -42.03 -20.59
CA LEU A 186 17.82 -41.55 -21.28
C LEU A 186 18.91 -41.07 -20.31
N LYS A 187 18.70 -41.22 -18.99
CA LYS A 187 19.59 -40.73 -17.92
C LYS A 187 19.97 -39.25 -18.09
N LEU A 188 18.98 -38.40 -18.43
CA LEU A 188 19.17 -36.97 -18.63
C LEU A 188 18.73 -36.18 -17.40
N VAL A 189 19.55 -35.20 -17.00
CA VAL A 189 19.27 -34.26 -15.91
C VAL A 189 19.19 -32.85 -16.50
N SER A 190 18.15 -32.10 -16.10
CA SER A 190 17.93 -30.74 -16.57
C SER A 190 18.91 -29.75 -15.93
N VAL A 191 19.39 -28.78 -16.72
CA VAL A 191 20.18 -27.66 -16.21
C VAL A 191 19.32 -26.72 -15.34
N ASN A 192 19.94 -26.06 -14.36
CA ASN A 192 19.28 -25.02 -13.55
C ASN A 192 18.70 -23.93 -14.48
N PRO A 193 17.38 -23.70 -14.46
CA PRO A 193 16.72 -22.78 -15.38
C PRO A 193 17.06 -21.30 -15.11
N GLU A 194 17.66 -20.96 -13.96
CA GLU A 194 18.19 -19.60 -13.71
C GLU A 194 19.28 -19.20 -14.71
N LYS A 195 20.05 -20.17 -15.19
CA LYS A 195 21.13 -19.95 -16.15
C LYS A 195 20.64 -19.52 -17.53
N ILE A 196 19.35 -19.73 -17.83
CA ILE A 196 18.73 -19.32 -19.10
C ILE A 196 18.79 -17.80 -19.27
N ILE A 197 18.68 -17.06 -18.15
CA ILE A 197 18.61 -15.61 -18.20
C ILE A 197 19.98 -15.04 -18.55
N GLY A 198 20.06 -14.37 -19.70
CA GLY A 198 21.32 -13.84 -20.24
C GLY A 198 22.12 -14.83 -21.07
N ALA A 199 21.62 -16.04 -21.30
CA ALA A 199 22.25 -17.01 -22.19
C ALA A 199 22.06 -16.68 -23.67
N ASN A 200 22.98 -17.10 -24.52
CA ASN A 200 22.89 -16.90 -25.97
C ASN A 200 22.21 -18.07 -26.66
N GLU A 201 22.42 -19.29 -26.16
CA GLU A 201 21.86 -20.50 -26.72
C GLU A 201 21.24 -21.37 -25.62
N LEU A 202 20.02 -21.84 -25.87
CA LEU A 202 19.35 -22.80 -25.00
C LEU A 202 18.96 -24.05 -25.81
N TRP A 203 19.46 -25.20 -25.37
CA TRP A 203 19.15 -26.49 -25.95
C TRP A 203 18.09 -27.21 -25.14
N VAL A 204 17.03 -27.63 -25.82
CA VAL A 204 15.87 -28.29 -25.20
C VAL A 204 15.56 -29.61 -25.87
N TYR A 205 15.03 -30.55 -25.09
CA TYR A 205 14.51 -31.81 -25.59
C TYR A 205 13.12 -32.10 -25.02
N ASN A 206 12.15 -32.32 -25.91
CA ASN A 206 10.80 -32.67 -25.54
C ASN A 206 10.61 -34.19 -25.58
N THR A 207 10.36 -34.80 -24.43
CA THR A 207 10.22 -36.25 -24.27
C THR A 207 8.96 -36.80 -24.92
N LYS A 208 7.86 -36.04 -24.94
CA LYS A 208 6.59 -36.47 -25.55
C LYS A 208 6.66 -36.54 -27.08
N TYR A 209 7.32 -35.57 -27.70
CA TYR A 209 7.39 -35.47 -29.16
C TYR A 209 8.71 -35.97 -29.76
N ASN A 210 9.67 -36.37 -28.91
CA ASN A 210 11.02 -36.73 -29.31
C ASN A 210 11.69 -35.65 -30.17
N ARG A 211 11.55 -34.38 -29.79
CA ARG A 211 12.09 -33.24 -30.55
C ARG A 211 13.22 -32.58 -29.79
N ILE A 212 14.35 -32.37 -30.47
CA ILE A 212 15.46 -31.55 -30.00
C ILE A 212 15.30 -30.18 -30.64
N GLY A 213 15.42 -29.12 -29.84
CA GLY A 213 15.30 -27.74 -30.29
C GLY A 213 16.43 -26.87 -29.76
N VAL A 214 16.73 -25.82 -30.50
CA VAL A 214 17.68 -24.77 -30.11
C VAL A 214 16.99 -23.43 -30.14
N TYR A 215 17.16 -22.66 -29.07
CA TYR A 215 16.82 -21.25 -29.06
C TYR A 215 18.09 -20.43 -29.16
N HIS A 216 18.13 -19.53 -30.15
CA HIS A 216 19.18 -18.53 -30.31
C HIS A 216 18.66 -17.17 -29.86
N ALA A 217 19.46 -16.43 -29.08
CA ALA A 217 19.09 -15.09 -28.63
C ALA A 217 19.19 -14.08 -29.77
N VAL A 218 18.19 -13.19 -29.90
CA VAL A 218 18.20 -12.09 -30.89
C VAL A 218 19.38 -11.13 -30.67
N ASN A 219 19.78 -10.94 -29.42
CA ASN A 219 20.85 -10.03 -29.05
C ASN A 219 21.83 -10.72 -28.10
N SER A 220 23.07 -10.92 -28.54
CA SER A 220 24.12 -11.56 -27.75
C SER A 220 24.45 -10.82 -26.44
N ASN A 221 24.16 -9.52 -26.35
CA ASN A 221 24.43 -8.72 -25.14
C ASN A 221 23.31 -8.77 -24.11
N ARG A 222 22.07 -9.04 -24.54
CA ARG A 222 20.89 -9.10 -23.65
C ARG A 222 20.54 -10.55 -23.27
N GLY A 223 20.88 -11.49 -24.14
CA GLY A 223 20.60 -12.91 -24.00
C GLY A 223 19.10 -13.23 -23.98
N LEU A 224 18.80 -14.49 -23.67
CA LEU A 224 17.45 -15.01 -23.50
C LEU A 224 16.85 -14.53 -22.17
N SER A 225 15.53 -14.39 -22.14
CA SER A 225 14.76 -14.08 -20.93
C SER A 225 13.55 -15.00 -20.83
N VAL A 226 12.98 -15.13 -19.64
CA VAL A 226 11.82 -15.99 -19.38
C VAL A 226 10.69 -15.19 -18.74
N LYS A 227 9.48 -15.35 -19.28
CA LYS A 227 8.24 -14.82 -18.71
C LYS A 227 7.21 -15.93 -18.61
N GLY A 228 6.93 -16.38 -17.39
CA GLY A 228 6.02 -17.51 -17.19
C GLY A 228 6.65 -18.79 -17.73
N CYS A 229 6.00 -19.43 -18.70
CA CYS A 229 6.54 -20.58 -19.42
C CYS A 229 7.09 -20.23 -20.81
N THR A 230 7.23 -18.94 -21.13
CA THR A 230 7.62 -18.48 -22.46
C THR A 230 9.02 -17.88 -22.42
N ILE A 231 9.90 -18.38 -23.28
CA ILE A 231 11.20 -17.78 -23.61
C ILE A 231 10.93 -16.54 -24.46
N GLN A 232 11.60 -15.45 -24.08
CA GLN A 232 11.55 -14.16 -24.75
C GLN A 232 12.93 -13.85 -25.34
N HIS A 233 12.94 -12.98 -26.35
CA HIS A 233 14.16 -12.54 -27.03
C HIS A 233 14.90 -13.66 -27.76
N PHE A 234 14.18 -14.68 -28.25
CA PHE A 234 14.73 -15.68 -29.17
C PHE A 234 14.45 -15.29 -30.62
N ASP A 235 15.35 -15.65 -31.52
CA ASP A 235 15.24 -15.41 -32.95
C ASP A 235 14.40 -16.52 -33.60
N GLU A 236 13.32 -16.16 -34.29
CA GLU A 236 12.37 -17.11 -34.88
C GLU A 236 12.91 -17.82 -36.13
N ASP A 237 13.92 -17.26 -36.79
CA ASP A 237 14.50 -17.81 -38.01
C ASP A 237 15.71 -18.70 -37.70
N GLU A 238 16.54 -18.32 -36.72
CA GLU A 238 17.66 -19.16 -36.29
C GLU A 238 17.23 -20.30 -35.35
N SER A 239 16.11 -20.15 -34.63
CA SER A 239 15.66 -21.16 -33.66
C SER A 239 14.88 -22.30 -34.32
N VAL A 240 15.50 -23.49 -34.37
CA VAL A 240 14.99 -24.66 -35.09
C VAL A 240 14.78 -25.87 -34.17
N GLN A 241 13.75 -26.67 -34.45
CA GLN A 241 13.56 -28.02 -33.89
C GLN A 241 13.61 -29.10 -34.98
N LYS A 242 14.17 -30.25 -34.59
CA LYS A 242 14.20 -31.50 -35.36
C LYS A 242 13.73 -32.68 -34.52
N THR A 243 13.14 -33.67 -35.17
CA THR A 243 12.68 -34.90 -34.49
C THR A 243 13.82 -35.91 -34.40
N ALA A 244 14.22 -36.29 -33.20
CA ALA A 244 15.22 -37.31 -32.94
C ALA A 244 14.59 -38.71 -33.02
N ARG A 245 14.86 -39.45 -34.10
CA ARG A 245 14.36 -40.83 -34.28
C ARG A 245 15.10 -41.86 -33.42
N LYS A 246 16.33 -41.56 -33.01
CA LYS A 246 17.16 -42.40 -32.12
C LYS A 246 17.71 -41.55 -30.96
N PRO A 247 16.86 -41.23 -29.95
CA PRO A 247 17.21 -40.26 -28.92
C PRO A 247 18.40 -40.70 -28.05
N LYS A 248 18.59 -42.00 -27.84
CA LYS A 248 19.72 -42.58 -27.07
C LYS A 248 21.08 -42.25 -27.68
N ASP A 249 21.21 -42.38 -29.00
CA ASP A 249 22.48 -42.12 -29.70
C ASP A 249 22.75 -40.62 -29.83
N THR A 250 21.69 -39.83 -30.03
CA THR A 250 21.77 -38.38 -30.24
C THR A 250 21.96 -37.57 -28.97
N LEU A 251 21.71 -38.12 -27.78
CA LEU A 251 21.79 -37.38 -26.51
C LEU A 251 22.90 -37.89 -25.58
N SER A 252 23.83 -38.68 -26.13
CA SER A 252 24.96 -39.26 -25.40
C SER A 252 26.00 -38.23 -24.93
N VAL A 253 26.18 -37.12 -25.67
CA VAL A 253 27.15 -36.06 -25.34
C VAL A 253 26.47 -34.70 -25.43
N LEU A 254 26.38 -34.00 -24.31
CA LEU A 254 25.67 -32.72 -24.16
C LEU A 254 26.64 -31.51 -24.21
N THR A 255 27.51 -31.44 -25.22
CA THR A 255 28.38 -30.27 -25.45
C THR A 255 27.85 -29.44 -26.62
N LYS A 256 28.10 -28.13 -26.63
CA LYS A 256 27.68 -27.23 -27.72
C LYS A 256 28.06 -27.76 -29.11
N ARG A 257 29.30 -28.26 -29.25
CA ARG A 257 29.82 -28.81 -30.52
C ARG A 257 29.13 -30.11 -30.91
N SER A 258 28.90 -31.02 -29.97
CA SER A 258 28.24 -32.31 -30.25
C SER A 258 26.78 -32.12 -30.63
N LEU A 259 26.05 -31.27 -29.89
CA LEU A 259 24.65 -30.98 -30.13
C LEU A 259 24.43 -30.32 -31.51
N LYS A 260 25.28 -29.34 -31.89
CA LYS A 260 25.23 -28.73 -33.24
C LYS A 260 25.52 -29.74 -34.34
N LYS A 261 26.53 -30.61 -34.16
CA LYS A 261 26.86 -31.67 -35.12
C LYS A 261 25.70 -32.67 -35.26
N GLN A 262 25.07 -33.05 -34.16
CA GLN A 262 23.94 -33.98 -34.15
C GLN A 262 22.69 -33.35 -34.78
N LEU A 263 22.42 -32.06 -34.54
CA LEU A 263 21.32 -31.34 -35.19
C LEU A 263 21.50 -31.26 -36.71
N ASN A 264 22.72 -31.00 -37.19
CA ASN A 264 23.02 -30.93 -38.62
C ASN A 264 22.99 -32.31 -39.31
N ASN A 265 23.42 -33.36 -38.61
CA ASN A 265 23.41 -34.72 -39.15
C ASN A 265 21.99 -35.34 -39.25
N MET A 266 20.99 -34.77 -38.58
CA MET A 266 19.61 -35.26 -38.65
C MET A 266 18.95 -34.92 -39.99
N LYS A 267 18.52 -35.96 -40.72
CA LYS A 267 17.79 -35.87 -42.01
C LYS A 267 16.33 -35.40 -41.87
N THR A 268 15.85 -35.16 -40.66
CA THR A 268 14.45 -34.78 -40.42
C THR A 268 14.21 -33.32 -40.75
N ARG A 269 13.01 -33.02 -41.27
CA ARG A 269 12.57 -31.66 -41.59
C ARG A 269 12.73 -30.71 -40.41
N GLU A 270 13.21 -29.52 -40.73
CA GLU A 270 13.32 -28.39 -39.81
C GLU A 270 11.95 -27.74 -39.58
N LEU A 271 11.63 -27.53 -38.32
CA LEU A 271 10.41 -26.89 -37.86
C LEU A 271 10.82 -25.68 -37.03
N LYS A 272 10.13 -24.54 -37.20
CA LYS A 272 10.39 -23.35 -36.38
C LYS A 272 10.07 -23.63 -34.90
N MET A 273 10.85 -23.05 -34.00
CA MET A 273 10.62 -23.16 -32.56
C MET A 273 9.47 -22.27 -32.10
N THR A 274 8.71 -22.76 -31.12
CA THR A 274 7.75 -21.93 -30.39
C THR A 274 8.38 -21.52 -29.06
N GLY A 275 8.15 -20.30 -28.60
CA GLY A 275 8.75 -19.80 -27.36
C GLY A 275 8.25 -20.49 -26.08
N ARG A 276 7.24 -21.36 -26.14
CA ARG A 276 6.58 -21.92 -24.95
C ARG A 276 7.15 -23.28 -24.56
N ILE A 277 7.68 -23.37 -23.35
CA ILE A 277 8.18 -24.61 -22.75
C ILE A 277 7.05 -25.33 -22.00
N ASN A 278 7.01 -26.65 -22.10
CA ASN A 278 6.07 -27.50 -21.37
C ASN A 278 6.78 -28.31 -20.25
N ALA A 279 6.01 -28.91 -19.35
CA ALA A 279 6.54 -29.73 -18.25
C ALA A 279 7.24 -31.03 -18.72
N GLN A 280 7.19 -31.36 -20.01
CA GLN A 280 7.81 -32.54 -20.63
C GLN A 280 9.08 -32.17 -21.41
N THR A 281 9.56 -30.95 -21.22
CA THR A 281 10.79 -30.45 -21.85
C THR A 281 11.91 -30.46 -20.83
N ILE A 282 13.01 -31.14 -21.18
CA ILE A 282 14.26 -31.17 -20.43
C ILE A 282 15.18 -30.10 -21.00
N LEU A 283 15.86 -29.36 -20.12
CA LEU A 283 16.88 -28.39 -20.51
C LEU A 283 18.21 -29.12 -20.61
N LEU A 284 18.71 -29.34 -21.83
CA LEU A 284 19.92 -30.12 -22.08
C LEU A 284 21.19 -29.34 -21.77
N GLY A 285 21.20 -28.04 -22.09
CA GLY A 285 22.40 -27.21 -22.03
C GLY A 285 22.07 -25.74 -22.25
N VAL A 286 22.79 -24.87 -21.55
CA VAL A 286 22.68 -23.42 -21.66
C VAL A 286 24.08 -22.87 -21.95
N PHE A 287 24.23 -22.08 -23.01
CA PHE A 287 25.51 -21.54 -23.48
C PHE A 287 25.46 -20.05 -23.80
#